data_AF-A0A410QHN3-F1
#
_entry.id   AF-A0A410QHN3-F1
#
_cell.length_a   1.000
_cell.length_b   1.000
_cell.length_c   1.000
_cell.angle_alpha   90.00
_cell.angle_beta   90.00
_cell.angle_gamma   90.00
#
_symmetry.space_group_name_H-M   'P 1'
#
loop_
_entity.id
_entity.type
_entity.pdbx_description
1 polymer ?
#
loop_
_entity_poly.entity_id
_entity_poly.type
_entity_poly.pdbx_seq_one_letter_code
_entity_poly.pdbx_strand_id
1 'polypeptide(L)' 'MTKLHQYNPNASKEYEFSGKRGLYKTQKGYCLNADVNGALNILKKSSVVCIKALYGSGEVDTPVRIRIA' A
#
# COMPACT_ATOMS: atom_id res chain seq x y z
N MET A 1 15.76 -27.57 -21.96
CA MET A 1 16.69 -26.53 -21.46
C MET A 1 15.87 -25.29 -21.13
N THR A 2 15.58 -25.06 -19.84
CA THR A 2 14.61 -24.05 -19.40
C THR A 2 15.31 -22.70 -19.21
N LYS A 3 14.82 -21.67 -19.89
CA LYS A 3 15.38 -20.31 -19.86
C LYS A 3 15.13 -19.69 -18.47
N LEU A 4 16.19 -19.44 -17.71
CA LEU A 4 16.12 -18.75 -16.42
C LEU A 4 16.01 -17.24 -16.67
N HIS A 5 15.01 -16.59 -16.08
CA HIS A 5 14.89 -15.13 -16.12
C HIS A 5 15.95 -14.51 -15.20
N GLN A 6 17.04 -14.01 -15.78
CA GLN A 6 18.05 -13.25 -15.06
C GLN A 6 17.53 -11.84 -14.74
N TYR A 7 17.54 -11.48 -13.46
CA TYR A 7 17.20 -10.12 -13.02
C TYR A 7 18.35 -9.16 -13.35
N ASN A 8 18.06 -8.11 -14.12
CA ASN A 8 19.02 -7.05 -14.44
C ASN A 8 18.71 -5.77 -13.62
N PRO A 9 19.58 -5.36 -12.70
CA PRO A 9 19.38 -4.16 -11.86
C PRO A 9 19.48 -2.84 -12.63
N ASN A 10 20.07 -2.83 -13.83
CA ASN A 10 20.23 -1.65 -14.68
C ASN A 10 19.15 -1.52 -15.76
N ALA A 11 18.19 -2.45 -15.81
CA ALA A 11 17.07 -2.34 -16.73
C ALA A 11 16.16 -1.19 -16.28
N SER A 12 15.91 -0.22 -17.17
CA SER A 12 14.90 0.82 -16.97
C SER A 12 13.52 0.14 -16.86
N LYS A 13 13.03 -0.01 -15.64
CA LYS A 13 11.67 -0.49 -15.39
C LYS A 13 10.71 0.67 -15.63
N GLU A 14 10.23 0.79 -16.86
CA GLU A 14 9.08 1.62 -17.15
C GLU A 14 7.84 0.96 -16.55
N TYR A 15 7.33 1.54 -15.47
CA TYR A 15 6.04 1.14 -14.90
C TYR A 15 4.96 2.03 -15.48
N GLU A 16 4.25 1.50 -16.47
CA GLU A 16 3.05 2.13 -16.97
C GLU A 16 1.93 1.94 -15.94
N PHE A 17 1.45 3.05 -15.38
CA PHE A 17 0.33 3.00 -14.44
C PHE A 17 -0.96 2.73 -15.20
N SER A 18 -1.43 1.48 -15.16
CA SER A 18 -2.67 1.03 -15.82
C SER A 18 -3.96 1.39 -15.07
N GLY A 19 -3.88 2.25 -14.04
CA GLY A 19 -5.00 2.64 -13.20
C GLY A 19 -5.65 3.97 -13.59
N LYS A 20 -6.88 4.20 -13.12
CA LYS A 20 -7.47 5.55 -13.06
C LYS A 20 -7.03 6.22 -11.76
N ARG A 21 -6.46 7.42 -11.85
CA ARG A 21 -6.12 8.22 -10.65
C ARG A 21 -7.36 8.37 -9.76
N GLY A 22 -7.20 8.13 -8.45
CA GLY A 22 -8.28 8.19 -7.47
C GLY A 22 -9.18 6.95 -7.36
N LEU A 23 -9.03 5.95 -8.23
CA LEU A 23 -9.79 4.69 -8.18
C LEU A 23 -8.86 3.48 -8.03
N TYR A 24 -9.17 2.62 -7.07
CA TYR A 24 -8.58 1.31 -6.90
C TYR A 24 -9.45 0.23 -7.56
N LYS A 25 -8.85 -0.55 -8.46
CA LYS A 25 -9.50 -1.72 -9.08
C LYS A 25 -9.06 -2.99 -8.35
N THR A 26 -10.02 -3.69 -7.75
CA THR A 26 -9.78 -5.01 -7.13
C THR A 26 -9.47 -6.06 -8.19
N GLN A 27 -8.86 -7.17 -7.80
CA GLN A 27 -8.64 -8.33 -8.68
C GLN A 27 -9.95 -8.88 -9.27
N LYS A 28 -11.07 -8.75 -8.55
CA LYS A 28 -12.41 -9.16 -9.00
C LYS A 28 -13.07 -8.14 -9.96
N GLY A 29 -12.40 -7.02 -10.25
CA GLY A 29 -12.87 -6.00 -11.19
C GLY A 29 -13.67 -4.84 -10.57
N TYR A 30 -13.97 -4.86 -9.28
CA TYR A 30 -14.62 -3.74 -8.60
C TYR A 30 -13.73 -2.50 -8.55
N CYS A 31 -14.29 -1.34 -8.86
CA CYS A 31 -13.63 -0.05 -8.69
C CYS A 31 -14.16 0.65 -7.44
N LEU A 32 -13.26 1.05 -6.55
CA LEU A 32 -13.56 1.85 -5.36
C LEU A 32 -12.62 3.04 -5.28
N ASN A 33 -12.91 4.02 -4.44
CA ASN A 33 -11.98 5.12 -4.19
C ASN A 33 -10.65 4.58 -3.62
N ALA A 34 -9.53 5.12 -4.12
CA ALA A 34 -8.19 4.65 -3.74
C ALA A 34 -7.84 4.91 -2.27
N ASP A 35 -8.25 6.07 -1.72
CA ASP A 35 -8.01 6.45 -0.33
C ASP A 35 -8.81 5.57 0.63
N VAL A 36 -10.06 5.25 0.26
CA VAL A 36 -10.91 4.30 1.01
C VAL A 36 -10.26 2.92 1.05
N ASN A 37 -9.72 2.42 -0.07
CA ASN A 37 -8.98 1.17 -0.10
C ASN A 37 -7.73 1.22 0.80
N GLY A 38 -7.02 2.34 0.78
CA GLY A 38 -5.85 2.60 1.62
C GLY A 38 -6.20 2.51 3.11
N ALA A 39 -7.23 3.23 3.53
CA ALA A 39 -7.71 3.22 4.91
C ALA A 39 -8.12 1.80 5.36
N LEU A 40 -8.89 1.09 4.53
CA LEU A 40 -9.31 -0.29 4.83
C LEU A 40 -8.13 -1.26 4.97
N ASN A 41 -7.11 -1.14 4.12
CA ASN A 41 -5.93 -1.99 4.21
C ASN A 41 -5.07 -1.68 5.44
N ILE A 42 -4.95 -0.40 5.83
CA ILE A 42 -4.26 -0.01 7.08
C ILE A 42 -5.00 -0.61 8.27
N LEU A 43 -6.32 -0.43 8.34
CA LEU A 43 -7.17 -0.98 9.41
C LEU A 43 -7.09 -2.50 9.49
N LYS A 44 -7.10 -3.18 8.33
CA LYS A 44 -6.96 -4.64 8.27
C LYS A 44 -5.61 -5.12 8.77
N LYS A 45 -4.53 -4.37 8.51
CA LYS A 45 -3.16 -4.73 8.92
C LYS A 45 -2.86 -4.36 10.37
N SER A 46 -3.51 -3.35 10.93
CA SER A 46 -3.18 -2.81 12.25
C SER A 46 -3.65 -3.69 13.41
N SER A 47 -4.27 -4.85 13.16
CA SER A 47 -4.84 -5.76 14.19
C SER A 47 -5.81 -5.10 15.17
N VAL A 48 -6.28 -3.89 14.84
CA VAL A 48 -7.12 -3.10 15.72
C VAL A 48 -8.49 -3.77 15.80
N VAL A 49 -8.81 -4.25 17.00
CA VAL A 49 -10.06 -4.97 17.30
C VAL A 49 -11.27 -4.02 17.34
N CYS A 50 -11.06 -2.70 17.48
CA CYS A 50 -12.17 -1.74 17.61
C CYS A 50 -11.84 -0.32 17.10
N ILE A 51 -12.60 0.14 16.10
CA ILE A 51 -12.52 1.52 15.57
C ILE A 51 -12.87 2.56 16.65
N LYS A 52 -13.77 2.21 17.59
CA LYS A 52 -14.17 3.09 18.70
C LYS A 52 -13.02 3.36 19.67
N ALA A 53 -12.09 2.41 19.81
CA ALA A 53 -10.88 2.58 20.61
C ALA A 53 -9.86 3.51 19.92
N LEU A 54 -9.74 3.46 18.57
CA LEU A 54 -8.86 4.34 17.81
C LEU A 54 -9.24 5.82 17.89
N TYR A 55 -10.55 6.14 17.89
CA TYR A 55 -11.00 7.53 18.03
C TYR A 55 -10.69 8.12 19.42
N GLY A 56 -10.47 7.28 20.44
CA GLY A 56 -10.18 7.71 21.80
C GLY A 56 -8.70 7.66 22.19
N SER A 57 -7.84 7.02 21.38
CA SER A 57 -6.48 6.72 21.81
C SER A 57 -5.50 7.88 21.70
N GLY A 58 -5.80 8.95 20.94
CA GLY A 58 -5.18 10.30 20.98
C GLY A 58 -3.68 10.43 20.74
N GLU A 59 -2.90 9.40 21.01
CA GLU A 59 -1.46 9.33 21.02
C GLU A 59 -1.04 8.49 19.82
N VAL A 60 -0.42 9.17 18.86
CA VAL A 60 0.06 8.56 17.63
C VAL A 60 1.58 8.59 17.72
N ASP A 61 2.20 7.41 17.82
CA ASP A 61 3.65 7.31 17.77
C ASP A 61 4.15 7.83 16.42
N THR A 62 4.78 9.01 16.43
CA THR A 62 5.40 9.56 15.23
C THR A 62 6.71 8.83 14.98
N PRO A 63 6.91 8.21 13.81
CA PRO A 63 8.13 7.47 13.54
C PRO A 63 9.35 8.40 13.54
N VAL A 64 10.41 8.00 14.25
CA VAL A 64 11.68 8.74 14.27
C VAL A 64 12.35 8.61 12.91
N ARG A 65 12.60 9.75 12.25
CA ARG A 65 13.25 9.77 10.94
C ARG A 65 14.75 9.52 11.09
N ILE A 66 15.22 8.34 10.68
CA ILE A 66 16.65 7.99 10.69
C ILE A 66 17.31 8.57 9.43
N ARG A 67 18.40 9.33 9.59
CA ARG A 67 19.30 9.75 8.49
C ARG A 67 20.53 8.86 8.51
N ILE A 68 20.88 8.28 7.36
CA ILE A 68 22.12 7.53 7.16
C ILE A 68 23.16 8.51 6.62
N ALA A 69 24.34 8.53 7.23
CA ALA A 69 25.49 9.37 6.85
C ALA A 69 26.33 8.71 5.75
#